data_AF-R2SST6-F1
#
_entry.id   AF-R2SST6-F1
#
_cell.length_a   1.000
_cell.length_b   1.000
_cell.length_c   1.000
_cell.angle_alpha   90.00
_cell.angle_beta   90.00
_cell.angle_gamma   90.00
#
_symmetry.space_group_name_H-M   'P 1'
#
loop_
_entity.id
_entity.type
_entity.pdbx_description
1 polymer ?
#
loop_
_entity_poly.entity_id
_entity_poly.type
_entity_poly.pdbx_seq_one_letter_code
_entity_poly.pdbx_strand_id
1 'polypeptide(L)'
;MYFYILVIILVVGLLVISFELVKRSKLKAAQLLAVHAFQDDHNLSNRDLKIFKETLGEAKSQILTAEKAVTKVENNQQYLDSALTASKEIFKYLMDKPKDIVLYDNFLYRSLPAFSNTLERRAAFEQTAIDSSQLTNTQKELDKILIELSESIVNDYNRYLKDELEETVIEKEAVK
;
A
#
# COMPACT_ATOMS: atom_id res chain seq x y z
N MET A 1 -39.71 36.26 -19.44
CA MET A 1 -39.80 35.14 -18.46
C MET A 1 -38.64 34.15 -18.61
N TYR A 2 -38.37 33.61 -19.81
CA TYR A 2 -37.24 32.67 -20.05
C TYR A 2 -35.85 33.21 -19.71
N PHE A 3 -35.58 34.50 -19.98
CA PHE A 3 -34.30 35.14 -19.64
C PHE A 3 -34.00 35.10 -18.13
N TYR A 4 -35.00 35.36 -17.28
CA TYR A 4 -34.82 35.30 -15.82
C TYR A 4 -34.54 33.87 -15.33
N ILE A 5 -35.18 32.87 -15.93
CA ILE A 5 -34.95 31.46 -15.60
C ILE A 5 -33.49 31.06 -15.94
N LEU A 6 -32.98 31.49 -17.10
CA LEU A 6 -31.58 31.24 -17.49
C LEU A 6 -30.57 31.91 -16.54
N VAL A 7 -30.85 33.15 -16.10
CA VAL A 7 -30.01 33.85 -15.13
C VAL A 7 -30.01 33.15 -13.77
N ILE A 8 -31.17 32.67 -13.31
CA ILE A 8 -31.27 31.92 -12.05
C ILE A 8 -30.47 30.62 -12.12
N ILE A 9 -30.59 29.85 -13.20
CA ILE A 9 -29.82 28.61 -13.40
C ILE A 9 -28.32 28.90 -13.40
N LEU A 10 -27.89 29.98 -14.06
CA LEU A 10 -26.49 30.39 -14.10
C LEU A 10 -25.96 30.78 -12.72
N VAL A 11 -26.73 31.55 -11.94
CA VAL A 11 -26.37 31.93 -10.56
C VAL A 11 -26.27 30.70 -9.65
N VAL A 12 -27.23 29.78 -9.74
CA VAL A 12 -27.20 28.53 -8.96
C VAL A 12 -25.98 27.68 -9.35
N GLY A 13 -25.67 27.56 -10.65
CA GLY A 13 -24.47 26.87 -11.13
C GLY A 13 -23.17 27.49 -10.59
N LEU A 14 -23.06 28.82 -10.60
CA LEU A 14 -21.90 29.53 -10.04
C LEU A 14 -21.77 29.32 -8.52
N LEU A 15 -22.87 29.28 -7.78
CA LEU A 15 -22.86 28.99 -6.35
C LEU A 15 -22.38 27.57 -6.04
N VAL A 16 -22.83 26.58 -6.80
CA VAL A 16 -22.38 25.18 -6.64
C VAL A 16 -20.89 25.04 -6.92
N ILE A 17 -20.39 25.64 -8.00
CA ILE A 17 -18.96 25.62 -8.33
C ILE A 17 -18.13 26.31 -7.24
N SER A 18 -18.57 27.49 -6.78
CA SER A 18 -17.88 28.25 -5.74
C SER A 18 -17.82 27.47 -4.42
N PHE A 19 -18.91 26.81 -4.05
CA PHE A 19 -18.96 25.95 -2.86
C PHE A 19 -17.97 24.79 -2.94
N GLU A 20 -17.91 24.11 -4.08
CA GLU A 20 -16.99 23.00 -4.31
C GLU A 20 -15.52 23.44 -4.28
N LEU A 21 -15.21 24.63 -4.82
CA LEU A 21 -13.87 25.22 -4.76
C LEU A 21 -13.45 25.55 -3.32
N VAL A 22 -14.34 26.17 -2.53
CA VAL A 22 -14.07 26.49 -1.11
C VAL A 22 -13.87 25.22 -0.29
N LYS A 23 -14.71 24.20 -0.51
CA LYS A 23 -14.58 22.89 0.14
C LYS A 23 -13.22 22.25 -0.15
N ARG A 24 -12.81 22.22 -1.43
CA ARG A 24 -11.51 21.70 -1.85
C ARG A 24 -10.34 22.47 -1.23
N SER A 25 -10.45 23.80 -1.14
CA SER A 25 -9.42 24.64 -0.52
C SER A 25 -9.24 24.32 0.96
N LYS A 26 -10.34 24.23 1.72
CA LYS A 26 -10.31 23.84 3.14
C LYS A 26 -9.69 22.46 3.35
N LEU A 27 -10.05 21.49 2.51
CA LEU A 27 -9.46 20.13 2.56
C LEU A 27 -7.96 20.15 2.30
N LYS A 28 -7.50 20.91 1.29
CA LYS A 28 -6.06 21.06 1.02
C LYS A 28 -5.32 21.69 2.19
N ALA A 29 -5.88 22.72 2.82
CA ALA A 29 -5.29 23.34 3.99
C ALA A 29 -5.20 22.35 5.17
N ALA A 30 -6.27 21.61 5.44
CA ALA A 30 -6.28 20.58 6.49
C ALA A 30 -5.26 19.46 6.21
N GLN A 31 -5.14 19.01 4.97
CA GLN A 31 -4.13 18.02 4.56
C GLN A 31 -2.71 18.55 4.75
N LEU A 32 -2.44 19.80 4.37
CA LEU A 32 -1.13 20.42 4.55
C LEU A 32 -0.77 20.49 6.04
N LEU A 33 -1.70 20.91 6.89
CA LEU A 33 -1.51 20.94 8.34
C LEU A 33 -1.25 19.54 8.92
N ALA A 34 -2.00 18.53 8.47
CA ALA A 34 -1.78 17.14 8.91
C ALA A 34 -0.40 16.61 8.50
N VAL A 35 0.06 16.94 7.29
CA VAL A 35 1.41 16.58 6.81
C VAL A 35 2.49 17.26 7.65
N HIS A 36 2.33 18.54 7.98
CA HIS A 36 3.28 19.24 8.85
C HIS A 36 3.28 18.65 10.26
N ALA A 37 2.11 18.39 10.84
CA ALA A 37 2.01 17.74 12.14
C ALA A 37 2.69 16.36 12.16
N PHE A 38 2.48 15.54 11.13
CA PHE A 38 3.16 14.24 10.98
C PHE A 38 4.68 14.39 10.85
N GLN A 39 5.13 15.37 10.06
CA GLN A 39 6.55 15.65 9.87
C GLN A 39 7.22 16.05 11.19
N ASP A 40 6.56 16.91 11.97
CA ASP A 40 7.05 17.41 13.24
C ASP A 40 7.05 16.31 14.32
N ASP A 41 5.95 15.55 14.45
CA ASP A 41 5.80 14.46 15.42
C ASP A 41 6.88 13.38 15.26
N HIS A 42 7.18 13.02 14.01
CA HIS A 42 8.19 12.02 13.70
C HIS A 42 9.59 12.60 13.47
N ASN A 43 9.79 13.92 13.63
CA ASN A 43 11.05 14.61 13.41
C ASN A 43 11.68 14.27 12.04
N LEU A 44 10.90 14.40 10.97
CA LEU A 44 11.31 14.10 9.60
C LEU A 44 11.83 15.36 8.90
N SER A 45 12.97 15.26 8.21
CA SER A 45 13.36 16.31 7.29
C SER A 45 12.45 16.34 6.05
N ASN A 46 12.48 17.43 5.29
CA ASN A 46 11.75 17.50 4.02
C ASN A 46 12.17 16.38 3.04
N ARG A 47 13.43 15.95 3.13
CA ARG A 47 13.95 14.84 2.32
C ARG A 47 13.38 13.51 2.78
N ASP A 48 13.37 13.27 4.09
CA ASP A 48 12.85 12.02 4.66
C ASP A 48 11.35 11.89 4.37
N LEU A 49 10.59 12.98 4.54
CA LEU A 49 9.17 13.01 4.22
C LEU A 49 8.91 12.71 2.73
N LYS A 50 9.77 13.22 1.83
CA LYS A 50 9.65 12.95 0.40
C LYS A 50 9.90 11.46 0.11
N ILE A 51 11.01 10.91 0.61
CA ILE A 51 11.37 9.49 0.44
C ILE A 51 10.26 8.60 0.99
N PHE A 52 9.77 8.92 2.19
CA PHE A 52 8.67 8.21 2.84
C PHE A 52 7.41 8.19 1.97
N LYS A 53 6.97 9.36 1.48
CA LYS A 53 5.77 9.47 0.62
C LYS A 53 5.91 8.70 -0.68
N GLU A 54 7.07 8.79 -1.34
CA GLU A 54 7.33 8.11 -2.61
C GLU A 54 7.36 6.60 -2.38
N THR A 55 8.15 6.14 -1.42
CA THR A 55 8.35 4.70 -1.14
C THR A 55 7.07 4.03 -0.64
N LEU A 56 6.36 4.61 0.35
CA LEU A 56 5.11 4.03 0.82
C LEU A 56 3.97 4.24 -0.18
N GLY A 57 4.00 5.30 -0.97
CA GLY A 57 3.07 5.46 -2.09
C GLY A 57 3.18 4.31 -3.09
N GLU A 58 4.41 3.94 -3.44
CA GLU A 58 4.69 2.80 -4.32
C GLU A 58 4.31 1.47 -3.67
N ALA A 59 4.73 1.22 -2.42
CA ALA A 59 4.38 0.01 -1.68
C ALA A 59 2.86 -0.17 -1.58
N LYS A 60 2.11 0.90 -1.29
CA LYS A 60 0.64 0.88 -1.29
C LYS A 60 0.08 0.47 -2.65
N SER A 61 0.62 1.02 -3.74
CA SER A 61 0.18 0.65 -5.09
C SER A 61 0.43 -0.84 -5.35
N GLN A 62 1.60 -1.36 -4.99
CA GLN A 62 1.98 -2.77 -5.17
C GLN A 62 1.08 -3.71 -4.35
N ILE A 63 0.75 -3.35 -3.10
CA ILE A 63 -0.19 -4.13 -2.26
C ILE A 63 -1.58 -4.16 -2.90
N LEU A 64 -2.13 -3.01 -3.30
CA LEU A 64 -3.46 -2.93 -3.93
C LEU A 64 -3.52 -3.71 -5.25
N THR A 65 -2.44 -3.67 -6.02
CA THR A 65 -2.30 -4.47 -7.25
C THR A 65 -2.29 -5.96 -6.94
N ALA A 66 -1.50 -6.38 -5.95
CA ALA A 66 -1.41 -7.77 -5.52
C ALA A 66 -2.77 -8.28 -4.99
N GLU A 67 -3.48 -7.49 -4.19
CA GLU A 67 -4.84 -7.82 -3.72
C GLU A 67 -5.83 -8.05 -4.87
N LYS A 68 -5.74 -7.28 -5.94
CA LYS A 68 -6.60 -7.50 -7.11
C LYS A 68 -6.20 -8.76 -7.87
N ALA A 69 -4.89 -8.99 -8.04
CA ALA A 69 -4.38 -10.13 -8.77
C ALA A 69 -4.63 -11.46 -8.05
N VAL A 70 -4.56 -11.50 -6.72
CA VAL A 70 -4.74 -12.71 -5.92
C VAL A 70 -6.10 -13.37 -6.13
N THR A 71 -7.15 -12.58 -6.37
CA THR A 71 -8.50 -13.08 -6.60
C THR A 71 -8.65 -13.92 -7.86
N LYS A 72 -7.64 -13.87 -8.75
CA LYS A 72 -7.59 -14.61 -10.01
C LYS A 72 -6.63 -15.80 -9.94
N VAL A 73 -6.07 -16.13 -8.79
CA VAL A 73 -5.14 -17.27 -8.65
C VAL A 73 -5.72 -18.23 -7.62
N GLU A 74 -6.08 -19.45 -8.02
CA GLU A 74 -6.69 -20.41 -7.09
C GLU A 74 -5.64 -21.19 -6.27
N ASN A 75 -4.44 -21.36 -6.83
CA ASN A 75 -3.36 -22.13 -6.20
C ASN A 75 -2.68 -21.33 -5.07
N ASN A 76 -2.22 -22.05 -4.04
CA ASN A 76 -1.38 -21.53 -2.97
C ASN A 76 -1.97 -20.34 -2.18
N GLN A 77 -3.30 -20.20 -2.14
CA GLN A 77 -3.98 -19.07 -1.51
C GLN A 77 -3.52 -18.79 -0.09
N GLN A 78 -3.27 -19.83 0.71
CA GLN A 78 -2.74 -19.66 2.07
C GLN A 78 -1.42 -18.84 2.12
N TYR A 79 -0.49 -19.07 1.19
CA TYR A 79 0.77 -18.32 1.12
C TYR A 79 0.55 -16.89 0.62
N LEU A 80 -0.35 -16.71 -0.35
CA LEU A 80 -0.65 -15.40 -0.92
C LEU A 80 -1.36 -14.50 0.09
N ASP A 81 -2.36 -15.02 0.79
CA ASP A 81 -3.10 -14.33 1.86
C ASP A 81 -2.18 -13.96 3.04
N SER A 82 -1.28 -14.88 3.43
CA SER A 82 -0.30 -14.62 4.49
C SER A 82 0.65 -13.48 4.12
N ALA A 83 1.16 -13.48 2.88
CA ALA A 83 2.04 -12.42 2.38
C ALA A 83 1.33 -11.08 2.24
N LEU A 84 0.08 -11.06 1.78
CA LEU A 84 -0.73 -9.83 1.70
C LEU A 84 -1.02 -9.28 3.09
N THR A 85 -1.33 -10.14 4.06
CA THR A 85 -1.55 -9.75 5.45
C THR A 85 -0.27 -9.16 6.04
N ALA A 86 0.86 -9.86 5.93
CA ALA A 86 2.16 -9.38 6.36
C ALA A 86 2.54 -8.04 5.70
N SER A 87 2.31 -7.90 4.39
CA SER A 87 2.58 -6.65 3.66
C SER A 87 1.77 -5.47 4.20
N LYS A 88 0.50 -5.68 4.53
CA LYS A 88 -0.38 -4.64 5.11
C LYS A 88 0.05 -4.26 6.51
N GLU A 89 0.45 -5.23 7.33
CA GLU A 89 0.92 -4.95 8.69
C GLU A 89 2.27 -4.22 8.67
N ILE A 90 3.22 -4.61 7.80
CA ILE A 90 4.46 -3.85 7.57
C ILE A 90 4.12 -2.42 7.12
N PHE A 91 3.20 -2.27 6.15
CA PHE A 91 2.80 -0.95 5.67
C PHE A 91 2.22 -0.08 6.78
N LYS A 92 1.32 -0.64 7.61
CA LYS A 92 0.71 0.05 8.75
C LYS A 92 1.77 0.44 9.78
N TYR A 93 2.66 -0.48 10.12
CA TYR A 93 3.77 -0.21 11.02
C TYR A 93 4.63 0.96 10.51
N LEU A 94 5.03 0.95 9.25
CA LEU A 94 5.84 2.02 8.65
C LEU A 94 5.08 3.35 8.58
N MET A 95 3.75 3.34 8.49
CA MET A 95 2.94 4.56 8.61
C MET A 95 3.00 5.16 10.01
N ASP A 96 3.11 4.34 11.05
CA ASP A 96 3.25 4.76 12.46
C ASP A 96 4.72 5.09 12.82
N LYS A 97 5.68 4.43 12.15
CA LYS A 97 7.13 4.53 12.37
C LYS A 97 7.87 4.84 11.06
N PRO A 98 7.74 6.05 10.50
CA PRO A 98 8.27 6.39 9.17
C PRO A 98 9.80 6.30 9.05
N LYS A 99 10.53 6.39 10.17
CA LYS A 99 12.00 6.29 10.19
C LYS A 99 12.50 4.86 9.99
N ASP A 100 11.67 3.87 10.29
CA ASP A 100 12.06 2.46 10.22
C ASP A 100 12.01 1.92 8.79
N ILE A 101 11.64 2.77 7.82
CA ILE A 101 11.66 2.45 6.39
C ILE A 101 13.00 1.88 5.92
N VAL A 102 14.11 2.28 6.56
CA VAL A 102 15.46 1.78 6.27
C VAL A 102 15.68 0.33 6.70
N LEU A 103 14.90 -0.17 7.66
CA LEU A 103 14.98 -1.55 8.15
C LEU A 103 14.26 -2.53 7.21
N TYR A 104 13.31 -2.03 6.44
CA TYR A 104 12.47 -2.81 5.52
C TYR A 104 12.90 -2.65 4.06
N ASP A 105 14.18 -2.39 3.79
CA ASP A 105 14.72 -2.18 2.44
C ASP A 105 14.46 -3.38 1.49
N ASN A 106 14.72 -4.60 1.97
CA ASN A 106 14.47 -5.83 1.21
C ASN A 106 12.98 -6.01 0.90
N PHE A 107 12.10 -5.66 1.84
CA PHE A 107 10.67 -5.70 1.63
C PHE A 107 10.24 -4.69 0.56
N LEU A 108 10.60 -3.42 0.75
CA LEU A 108 10.12 -2.29 -0.05
C LEU A 108 10.66 -2.31 -1.48
N TYR A 109 11.92 -2.72 -1.67
CA TYR A 109 12.59 -2.59 -2.97
C TYR A 109 12.80 -3.91 -3.71
N ARG A 110 12.57 -5.06 -3.06
CA ARG A 110 12.80 -6.37 -3.68
C ARG A 110 11.61 -7.30 -3.57
N SER A 111 11.23 -7.73 -2.36
CA SER A 111 10.26 -8.81 -2.21
C SER A 111 8.82 -8.38 -2.55
N LEU A 112 8.35 -7.22 -2.08
CA LEU A 112 7.02 -6.72 -2.43
C LEU A 112 6.86 -6.38 -3.92
N PRO A 113 7.78 -5.64 -4.57
CA PRO A 113 7.69 -5.38 -6.01
C PRO A 113 7.72 -6.69 -6.83
N ALA A 114 8.62 -7.62 -6.49
CA ALA A 114 8.71 -8.89 -7.19
C ALA A 114 7.45 -9.75 -6.98
N PHE A 115 6.90 -9.76 -5.77
CA PHE A 115 5.67 -10.49 -5.43
C PHE A 115 4.49 -9.96 -6.24
N SER A 116 4.27 -8.64 -6.21
CA SER A 116 3.18 -7.99 -6.93
C SER A 116 3.25 -8.26 -8.45
N ASN A 117 4.43 -8.06 -9.05
CA ASN A 117 4.66 -8.30 -10.47
C ASN A 117 4.50 -9.78 -10.87
N THR A 118 5.01 -10.70 -10.04
CA THR A 118 4.90 -12.15 -10.31
C THR A 118 3.46 -12.60 -10.20
N LEU A 119 2.71 -12.07 -9.22
CA LEU A 119 1.31 -12.40 -9.01
C LEU A 119 0.44 -11.89 -10.16
N GLU A 120 0.65 -10.67 -10.64
CA GLU A 120 -0.03 -10.16 -11.84
C GLU A 120 0.25 -11.02 -13.06
N ARG A 121 1.52 -11.40 -13.28
CA ARG A 121 1.89 -12.29 -14.38
C ARG A 121 1.18 -13.64 -14.25
N ARG A 122 1.12 -14.23 -13.06
CA ARG A 122 0.44 -15.51 -12.82
C ARG A 122 -1.07 -15.42 -13.04
N ALA A 123 -1.69 -14.32 -12.59
CA ALA A 123 -3.11 -14.01 -12.77
C ALA A 123 -3.52 -13.76 -14.23
N ALA A 124 -2.57 -13.39 -15.09
CA ALA A 124 -2.82 -13.23 -16.53
C ALA A 124 -3.04 -14.57 -17.24
N PHE A 125 -2.48 -15.67 -16.75
CA PHE A 125 -2.60 -16.98 -17.40
C PHE A 125 -4.00 -17.59 -17.32
N GLU A 126 -4.79 -17.29 -16.28
CA GLU A 126 -6.19 -17.75 -16.20
C GLU A 126 -7.08 -17.13 -17.30
N GLN A 127 -6.62 -16.06 -17.96
CA GLN A 127 -7.37 -15.40 -19.03
C GLN A 127 -7.04 -15.96 -20.43
N THR A 128 -6.00 -16.79 -20.56
CA THR A 128 -5.56 -17.36 -21.83
C THR A 128 -5.92 -18.84 -21.92
N ALA A 129 -7.01 -19.16 -22.63
CA ALA A 129 -7.53 -20.52 -22.83
C ALA A 129 -6.69 -21.38 -23.81
N ILE A 130 -5.36 -21.39 -23.67
CA ILE A 130 -4.45 -22.17 -24.53
C ILE A 130 -3.68 -23.15 -23.64
N ASP A 131 -4.18 -24.38 -23.54
CA ASP A 131 -3.48 -25.46 -22.86
C ASP A 131 -2.28 -25.92 -23.70
N SER A 132 -1.10 -25.36 -23.41
CA SER A 132 0.18 -25.90 -23.87
C SER A 132 1.01 -26.33 -22.67
N SER A 133 1.75 -27.44 -22.80
CA SER A 133 2.62 -27.96 -21.73
C SER A 133 3.65 -26.95 -21.24
N GLN A 134 4.08 -26.03 -22.12
CA GLN A 134 4.99 -24.94 -21.78
C GLN A 134 4.31 -23.85 -20.92
N LEU A 135 3.02 -23.56 -21.16
CA LEU A 135 2.24 -22.67 -20.30
C LEU A 135 2.11 -23.24 -18.88
N THR A 136 1.78 -24.52 -18.77
CA THR A 136 1.64 -25.20 -17.47
C THR A 136 2.95 -25.21 -16.68
N ASN A 137 4.08 -25.42 -17.34
CA ASN A 137 5.39 -25.37 -16.68
C ASN A 137 5.73 -23.96 -16.18
N THR A 138 5.41 -22.93 -16.98
CA THR A 138 5.62 -21.53 -16.58
C THR A 138 4.74 -21.15 -15.39
N GLN A 139 3.48 -21.60 -15.37
CA GLN A 139 2.59 -21.38 -14.22
C GLN A 139 3.15 -22.01 -12.94
N LYS A 140 3.66 -23.25 -13.01
CA LYS A 140 4.27 -23.93 -11.86
C LYS A 140 5.53 -23.22 -11.35
N GLU A 141 6.35 -22.69 -12.26
CA GLU A 141 7.54 -21.92 -11.88
C GLU A 141 7.15 -20.60 -11.18
N LEU A 142 6.16 -19.90 -11.72
CA LEU A 142 5.61 -18.69 -11.09
C LEU A 142 4.99 -19.00 -9.72
N ASP A 143 4.23 -20.09 -9.59
CA ASP A 143 3.64 -20.54 -8.32
C ASP A 143 4.74 -20.81 -7.27
N LYS A 144 5.86 -21.42 -7.67
CA LYS A 144 7.00 -21.65 -6.78
C LYS A 144 7.67 -20.35 -6.34
N ILE A 145 7.92 -19.44 -7.29
CA ILE A 145 8.50 -18.12 -6.99
C ILE A 145 7.57 -17.33 -6.04
N LEU A 146 6.26 -17.41 -6.24
CA LEU A 146 5.28 -16.76 -5.37
C LEU A 146 5.35 -17.30 -3.94
N ILE A 147 5.49 -18.61 -3.75
CA ILE A 147 5.68 -19.19 -2.41
C ILE A 147 6.96 -18.64 -1.76
N GLU A 148 8.09 -18.65 -2.47
CA GLU A 148 9.37 -18.16 -1.95
C GLU A 148 9.30 -16.67 -1.58
N LEU A 149 8.65 -15.85 -2.41
CA LEU A 149 8.44 -14.43 -2.15
C LEU A 149 7.47 -14.20 -0.99
N SER A 150 6.39 -14.98 -0.90
CA SER A 150 5.46 -14.95 0.22
C SER A 150 6.15 -15.22 1.54
N GLU A 151 6.98 -16.27 1.59
CA GLU A 151 7.76 -16.61 2.78
C GLU A 151 8.77 -15.51 3.13
N SER A 152 9.44 -14.92 2.13
CA SER A 152 10.34 -13.78 2.36
C SER A 152 9.62 -12.60 3.01
N ILE A 153 8.42 -12.24 2.52
CA ILE A 153 7.62 -11.14 3.07
C ILE A 153 7.19 -11.45 4.51
N VAL A 154 6.72 -12.67 4.77
CA VAL A 154 6.31 -13.10 6.12
C VAL A 154 7.52 -13.11 7.07
N ASN A 155 8.70 -13.49 6.59
CA ASN A 155 9.93 -13.44 7.37
C ASN A 155 10.36 -11.99 7.69
N ASP A 156 10.27 -11.07 6.73
CA ASP A 156 10.56 -9.65 6.96
C ASP A 156 9.58 -9.05 7.99
N TYR A 157 8.29 -9.43 7.93
CA TYR A 157 7.29 -9.07 8.94
C TYR A 157 7.64 -9.60 10.33
N ASN A 158 7.95 -10.89 10.44
CA ASN A 158 8.25 -11.53 11.72
C ASN A 158 9.55 -11.04 12.35
N ARG A 159 10.54 -10.63 11.53
CA ARG A 159 11.84 -10.18 12.00
C ARG A 159 11.73 -8.91 12.85
N TYR A 160 11.01 -7.91 12.33
CA TYR A 160 11.01 -6.58 12.94
C TYR A 160 9.83 -6.33 13.88
N LEU A 161 8.74 -7.11 13.78
CA LEU A 161 7.64 -7.03 14.75
C LEU A 161 7.93 -7.78 16.07
N LYS A 162 8.74 -8.85 16.04
CA LYS A 162 9.15 -9.55 17.28
C LYS A 162 10.00 -8.66 18.17
N ASP A 163 10.92 -7.90 17.58
CA ASP A 163 11.80 -7.00 18.32
C ASP A 163 10.98 -5.94 19.09
N GLU A 164 9.91 -5.42 18.49
CA GLU A 164 9.03 -4.44 19.17
C GLU A 164 8.13 -5.07 20.26
N LEU A 165 7.68 -6.32 20.07
CA LEU A 165 6.93 -7.07 21.09
C LEU A 165 7.82 -7.40 22.31
N GLU A 166 9.09 -7.73 22.09
CA GLU A 166 10.04 -7.95 23.19
C GLU A 166 10.38 -6.64 23.92
N GLU A 167 10.59 -5.53 23.20
CA GLU A 167 10.81 -4.22 23.81
C GLU A 167 9.60 -3.71 24.61
N THR A 168 8.37 -3.86 24.10
CA THR A 168 7.16 -3.44 24.83
C THR A 168 6.86 -4.30 26.07
N VAL A 169 7.30 -5.56 26.10
CA VAL A 169 7.20 -6.41 27.31
C VAL A 169 8.19 -5.93 28.36
N ILE A 170 9.44 -5.67 27.98
CA ILE A 170 10.48 -5.18 28.89
C ILE A 170 10.12 -3.80 29.46
N GLU A 171 9.61 -2.89 28.63
CA GLU A 171 9.20 -1.54 29.08
C GLU A 171 8.05 -1.61 30.11
N LYS A 172 7.09 -2.53 29.94
CA LYS A 172 5.99 -2.74 30.90
C LYS A 172 6.45 -3.38 32.21
N GLU A 173 7.49 -4.21 32.17
CA GLU A 173 8.07 -4.82 33.38
C GLU A 173 9.00 -3.85 34.12
N ALA A 174 9.69 -2.95 33.42
CA ALA A 174 10.58 -1.94 34.01
C ALA A 174 9.84 -0.77 34.69
N VAL A 175 8.55 -0.58 34.38
CA VAL A 175 7.68 0.46 34.98
C VAL A 175 6.90 -0.07 36.20
N LYS A 176 7.23 -1.28 36.69
CA LYS A 176 6.59 -1.92 37.84
C LYS A 176 7.50 -1.95 39.06
#